data_AF-A0A957FKR0-F1
#
_entry.id   AF-A0A957FKR0-F1
#
_cell.length_a   1.000
_cell.length_b   1.000
_cell.length_c   1.000
_cell.angle_alpha   90.00
_cell.angle_beta   90.00
_cell.angle_gamma   90.00
#
_symmetry.space_group_name_H-M   'P 1'
#
loop_
_entity.id
_entity.type
_entity.pdbx_description
1 polymer ?
#
loop_
_entity_poly.entity_id
_entity_poly.type
_entity_poly.pdbx_seq_one_letter_code
_entity_poly.pdbx_strand_id
1 'polypeptide(L)' 'WLLHIIQTELNEQQRQAILLVHFAGYSMQEVASQLGTSTNTLYKILFDARKKLKAHLLAHHLSGGDILALFEVWL' A
#
# COMPACT_ATOMS: atom_id res chain seq x y z
N TRP A 1 -9.21 -4.15 -10.53
CA TRP A 1 -7.94 -3.75 -11.16
C TRP A 1 -6.87 -3.37 -10.11
N LEU A 2 -7.14 -2.47 -9.17
CA LEU A 2 -6.20 -2.17 -8.06
C LEU A 2 -5.78 -3.41 -7.24
N LEU A 3 -6.74 -4.25 -6.84
CA LEU A 3 -6.45 -5.49 -6.09
C LEU A 3 -5.56 -6.46 -6.88
N HIS A 4 -5.64 -6.47 -8.21
CA HIS A 4 -4.78 -7.30 -9.05
C HIS A 4 -3.34 -6.78 -9.01
N ILE A 5 -3.14 -5.46 -9.16
CA ILE A 5 -1.81 -4.82 -9.04
C ILE A 5 -1.21 -5.06 -7.65
N ILE A 6 -2.02 -4.94 -6.59
CA ILE A 6 -1.59 -5.26 -5.22
C ILE A 6 -1.15 -6.73 -5.10
N GLN A 7 -1.80 -7.64 -5.84
CA GLN A 7 -1.44 -9.06 -5.83
C GLN A 7 -0.19 -9.38 -6.65
N THR A 8 0.08 -8.66 -7.74
CA THR A 8 1.18 -8.98 -8.67
C THR A 8 2.45 -8.17 -8.44
N GLU A 9 2.34 -6.91 -7.99
CA GLU A 9 3.48 -5.97 -7.95
C GLU A 9 4.10 -5.81 -6.56
N LEU A 10 3.37 -6.22 -5.52
CA LEU A 10 3.83 -6.16 -4.14
C LEU A 10 4.27 -7.55 -3.68
N ASN A 11 5.36 -7.60 -2.91
CA ASN A 11 5.70 -8.81 -2.19
C ASN A 11 4.66 -9.08 -1.07
N GLU A 12 4.66 -10.28 -0.51
CA GLU A 12 3.67 -10.68 0.50
C GLU A 12 3.60 -9.67 1.66
N GLN A 13 4.75 -9.26 2.18
CA GLN A 13 4.83 -8.36 3.32
C GLN A 13 4.26 -6.96 3.02
N GLN A 14 4.54 -6.43 1.82
CA GLN A 14 4.00 -5.17 1.34
C GLN A 14 2.48 -5.25 1.14
N ARG A 15 2.00 -6.36 0.56
CA ARG A 15 0.58 -6.61 0.35
C ARG A 15 -0.18 -6.70 1.67
N GLN A 16 0.29 -7.50 2.62
CA GLN A 16 -0.34 -7.64 3.93
C GLN A 16 -0.38 -6.29 4.67
N ALA A 17 0.72 -5.52 4.63
CA ALA A 17 0.77 -4.20 5.24
C ALA A 17 -0.29 -3.25 4.64
N ILE A 18 -0.40 -3.18 3.31
CA ILE A 18 -1.40 -2.34 2.64
C ILE A 18 -2.82 -2.79 3.00
N LEU A 19 -3.12 -4.09 2.93
CA LEU A 19 -4.46 -4.62 3.21
C LEU A 19 -4.88 -4.39 4.65
N LEU A 20 -4.02 -4.71 5.62
CA LEU A 20 -4.38 -4.60 7.03
C LEU A 20 -4.52 -3.14 7.48
N VAL A 21 -3.57 -2.28 7.12
CA VAL A 21 -3.58 -0.87 7.58
C VAL A 21 -4.64 -0.06 6.85
N HIS A 22 -4.74 -0.19 5.52
CA HIS A 22 -5.60 0.70 4.73
C HIS A 22 -6.97 0.10 4.40
N PHE A 23 -7.09 -1.21 4.19
CA PHE A 23 -8.38 -1.81 3.83
C PHE A 23 -9.16 -2.34 5.04
N ALA A 24 -8.44 -2.87 6.04
CA ALA A 24 -9.06 -3.42 7.24
C ALA A 24 -8.99 -2.48 8.46
N GLY A 25 -8.29 -1.34 8.35
CA GLY A 25 -8.27 -0.30 9.38
C GLY A 25 -7.50 -0.66 10.65
N TYR A 26 -6.65 -1.68 10.62
CA TYR A 26 -5.80 -2.03 11.76
C TYR A 26 -4.75 -0.94 12.04
N SER A 27 -4.40 -0.78 13.31
CA SER A 27 -3.37 0.18 13.70
C SER A 27 -1.97 -0.25 13.25
N MET A 28 -1.07 0.72 13.13
CA MET A 28 0.34 0.46 12.84
C MET A 28 1.00 -0.46 13.88
N GLN A 29 0.62 -0.35 15.16
CA GLN A 29 1.14 -1.25 16.21
C GLN A 29 0.68 -2.70 16.01
N GLU A 30 -0.61 -2.92 15.78
CA GLU A 30 -1.17 -4.27 15.60
C GLU A 30 -0.55 -4.97 14.40
N VAL A 31 -0.46 -4.25 13.26
CA VAL A 31 0.12 -4.81 12.04
C VAL A 31 1.63 -5.04 12.18
N ALA A 32 2.35 -4.14 12.85
CA ALA A 32 3.78 -4.33 13.08
C ALA A 32 4.03 -5.58 13.92
N SER A 33 3.23 -5.78 14.99
CA SER A 33 3.26 -6.99 15.82
C SER A 33 2.95 -8.24 14.99
N GLN A 34 1.86 -8.24 14.22
CA GLN A 34 1.44 -9.36 13.39
C GLN A 34 2.47 -9.75 12.33
N LEU A 35 3.18 -8.77 11.76
CA LEU A 35 4.22 -8.99 10.76
C LEU A 35 5.62 -9.21 11.37
N GLY A 36 5.73 -9.32 12.70
CA GLY A 36 7.02 -9.53 13.38
C GLY A 36 8.02 -8.41 13.14
N THR A 37 7.56 -7.16 13.08
CA THR A 37 8.37 -5.99 12.73
C THR A 37 8.13 -4.81 13.67
N SER A 38 8.84 -3.71 13.45
CA SER A 38 8.63 -2.45 14.17
C SER A 38 7.69 -1.52 13.38
N THR A 39 7.01 -0.60 14.06
CA THR A 39 6.19 0.43 13.41
C THR A 39 7.01 1.26 12.41
N ASN A 40 8.28 1.57 12.73
CA ASN A 40 9.20 2.29 11.84
C ASN A 40 9.51 1.49 10.56
N THR A 41 9.75 0.19 10.69
CA THR A 41 9.95 -0.71 9.54
C THR A 41 8.66 -0.82 8.72
N LEU A 42 7.51 -0.92 9.38
CA LEU A 42 6.20 -0.97 8.73
C LEU A 42 5.92 0.31 7.92
N TYR A 43 6.29 1.49 8.44
CA TYR A 43 6.20 2.75 7.70
C TYR A 43 7.00 2.70 6.39
N LYS A 44 8.23 2.16 6.42
CA LYS A 44 9.07 2.01 5.22
C LYS A 44 8.46 1.01 4.23
N ILE A 45 7.95 -0.12 4.72
CA ILE A 45 7.26 -1.11 3.90
C ILE A 45 6.07 -0.48 3.17
N LEU A 46 5.23 0.26 3.89
CA LEU A 46 4.08 0.95 3.33
C LEU A 46 4.48 2.05 2.32
N PHE A 47 5.54 2.80 2.63
CA PHE A 47 6.07 3.82 1.72
C PHE A 47 6.53 3.21 0.39
N ASP A 48 7.35 2.16 0.44
CA ASP A 48 7.84 1.48 -0.76
C ASP A 48 6.69 0.84 -1.55
N ALA A 49 5.72 0.24 -0.86
CA ALA A 49 4.52 -0.31 -1.49
C ALA A 49 3.72 0.76 -2.24
N ARG A 50 3.45 1.91 -1.63
CA ARG A 50 2.75 3.03 -2.28
C ARG A 50 3.51 3.55 -3.50
N LYS A 51 4.84 3.65 -3.41
CA LYS A 51 5.69 4.08 -4.53
C LYS A 51 5.57 3.13 -5.73
N LYS A 52 5.61 1.81 -5.49
CA LYS A 52 5.42 0.79 -6.53
C LYS A 52 4.03 0.86 -7.16
N LEU A 53 2.98 0.92 -6.33
CA LEU A 53 1.60 1.04 -6.81
C LEU A 53 1.46 2.28 -7.69
N LYS A 54 1.90 3.46 -7.21
CA LYS A 54 1.84 4.70 -7.98
C LYS A 54 2.53 4.58 -9.35
N ALA A 55 3.71 3.97 -9.40
CA ALA A 55 4.44 3.77 -10.66
C ALA A 55 3.67 2.89 -11.65
N HIS A 56 3.08 1.78 -11.20
CA HIS A 56 2.27 0.92 -12.06
C HIS A 56 0.97 1.59 -12.51
N LEU A 57 0.30 2.30 -11.62
CA LEU A 57 -0.94 3.01 -11.96
C LEU A 57 -0.69 4.06 -13.07
N LEU A 58 0.43 4.79 -12.99
CA LEU A 58 0.84 5.76 -14.02
C LEU A 58 1.18 5.08 -15.37
N ALA A 59 1.80 3.90 -15.33
CA ALA A 59 2.17 3.16 -16.53
C ALA A 59 0.97 2.63 -17.34
N HIS A 60 -0.20 2.51 -16.70
CA HIS A 60 -1.44 2.04 -17.34
C HIS A 60 -2.37 3.18 -17.80
N HIS A 61 -1.83 4.37 -18.05
CA HIS A 61 -2.55 5.55 -18.58
C HIS A 61 -3.72 6.06 -17.72
N LEU A 62 -3.78 5.72 -16.44
CA LEU A 62 -4.59 6.50 -15.50
C LEU A 62 -3.97 7.87 -15.37
N SER A 63 -4.79 8.91 -15.51
CA SER A 63 -4.31 10.28 -15.39
C SER A 63 -3.75 10.49 -13.97
N GLY A 64 -2.78 11.40 -13.81
CA GLY A 64 -2.28 11.75 -12.47
C GLY A 64 -3.39 12.16 -11.50
N GLY A 65 -4.50 12.71 -12.03
CA GLY A 65 -5.72 13.04 -11.29
C GLY A 65 -6.51 11.82 -10.80
N ASP A 66 -6.66 10.76 -11.61
CA ASP A 66 -7.33 9.51 -11.19
C ASP A 66 -6.55 8.79 -10.09
N ILE A 67 -5.22 8.87 -10.17
CA ILE A 67 -4.31 8.30 -9.18
C ILE A 67 -4.38 9.12 -7.89
N LEU A 68 -4.37 10.46 -7.99
CA LEU A 68 -4.55 11.33 -6.83
C LEU A 68 -5.91 11.10 -6.17
N ALA A 69 -7.01 11.00 -6.91
CA ALA A 69 -8.33 10.69 -6.34
C ALA A 69 -8.36 9.33 -5.60
N LEU A 70 -7.59 8.34 -6.07
CA LEU A 70 -7.44 7.05 -5.39
C LEU A 70 -6.69 7.15 -4.05
N PHE A 71 -5.86 8.18 -3.87
CA PHE A 71 -4.99 8.40 -2.71
C PHE A 71 -5.36 9.66 -1.88
N GLU A 72 -6.23 10.54 -2.35
CA GLU A 72 -6.71 11.76 -1.67
C GLU A 72 -7.73 11.44 -0.56
N VAL A 73 -8.34 10.26 -0.60
CA VAL A 73 -9.05 9.71 0.57
C VAL A 73 -8.06 9.23 1.66
N TRP A 74 -6.75 9.24 1.38
CA TRP A 74 -5.71 8.55 2.15
C TRP A 74 -4.49 9.42 2.52
N LEU A 75 -4.60 10.75 2.40
CA LEU A 75 -3.67 11.74 2.97
C LEU A 75 -4.44 12.61 3.97
#